data_AF-A0A948MZ90-F1
#
_entry.id   AF-A0A948MZ90-F1
#
_cell.length_a   1.000
_cell.length_b   1.000
_cell.length_c   1.000
_cell.angle_alpha   90.00
_cell.angle_beta   90.00
_cell.angle_gamma   90.00
#
_symmetry.space_group_name_H-M   'P 1'
#
loop_
_entity.id
_entity.type
_entity.pdbx_description
1 polymer ?
#
loop_
_entity_poly.entity_id
_entity_poly.type
_entity_poly.pdbx_seq_one_letter_code
_entity_poly.pdbx_strand_id
1 'polypeptide(L)'
;MKAFLLSAAVSAALCLGGCQKANEGASVAASGPRGRYVGVGIYAPGQMWSQLVRPATPAADPAAATFDDDEQVIVVLDSATGELRQCGNLSGHCIGLNPWAKPLAEEQGMPAALVKHAQQLETEVRAEDAASARPHRP
;
A
#
# COMPACT_ATOMS: atom_id res chain seq x y z
N MET A 1 27.61 18.03 42.91
CA MET A 1 26.39 17.34 42.42
C MET A 1 25.67 18.14 41.31
N LYS A 2 26.39 18.71 40.34
CA LYS A 2 25.80 19.45 39.19
C LYS A 2 26.23 18.90 37.83
N ALA A 3 27.25 18.04 37.79
CA ALA A 3 27.79 17.47 36.55
C ALA A 3 27.05 16.21 36.05
N PHE A 4 26.29 15.53 36.90
CA PHE A 4 25.58 14.30 36.52
C PHE A 4 24.25 14.53 35.78
N LEU A 5 23.67 15.73 35.88
CA LEU A 5 22.38 16.05 35.23
C LEU A 5 22.53 16.45 33.76
N LEU A 6 23.74 16.81 33.30
CA LEU A 6 24.00 17.18 31.91
C LEU A 6 24.20 15.97 30.99
N SER A 7 24.63 14.82 31.51
CA SER A 7 24.87 13.62 30.69
C SER A 7 23.59 12.88 30.29
N ALA A 8 22.53 12.94 31.10
CA ALA A 8 21.26 12.26 30.80
C ALA A 8 20.48 12.94 29.67
N ALA A 9 20.64 14.25 29.47
CA ALA A 9 19.93 14.99 28.43
C ALA A 9 20.48 14.72 27.01
N VAL A 10 21.77 14.39 26.89
CA VAL A 10 22.40 14.13 25.57
C VAL A 10 22.06 12.73 25.06
N SER A 11 21.87 11.75 25.93
CA SER A 11 21.55 10.38 25.52
C SER A 11 20.10 10.20 25.05
N ALA A 12 19.15 11.02 25.53
CA ALA A 12 17.75 10.95 25.11
C ALA A 12 17.49 11.51 23.70
N ALA A 13 18.37 12.39 23.20
CA ALA A 13 18.21 13.00 21.88
C ALA A 13 18.65 12.07 20.72
N LEU A 14 19.47 11.06 20.98
CA LEU A 14 19.99 10.14 19.95
C LEU A 14 19.05 8.96 19.64
N CYS A 15 18.05 8.69 20.47
CA CYS A 15 17.10 7.58 20.26
C CYS A 15 15.88 7.95 19.39
N LEU A 16 15.74 9.23 18.99
CA LEU A 16 14.67 9.71 18.11
C LEU A 16 15.08 9.79 16.63
N GLY A 17 16.30 9.38 16.29
CA GLY A 17 16.75 9.15 14.91
C GLY A 17 16.15 7.88 14.33
N GLY A 18 14.82 7.81 14.29
CA GLY A 18 14.07 6.74 13.64
C GLY A 18 14.47 6.63 12.17
N CYS A 19 14.53 5.38 11.71
CA CYS A 19 14.83 4.92 10.36
C CYS A 19 14.50 5.94 9.26
N GLN A 20 15.51 6.68 8.79
CA GLN A 20 15.50 7.15 7.41
C GLN A 20 15.66 5.91 6.53
N LYS A 21 14.56 5.19 6.30
CA LYS A 21 14.46 4.38 5.08
C LYS A 21 14.56 5.40 3.96
N ALA A 22 15.73 5.44 3.31
CA ALA A 22 15.97 6.29 2.17
C ALA A 22 14.78 6.11 1.24
N ASN A 23 14.18 7.25 0.92
CA ASN A 23 12.93 7.38 0.21
C ASN A 23 13.03 6.66 -1.16
N GLU A 24 12.61 5.39 -1.22
CA GLU A 24 12.30 4.68 -2.46
C GLU A 24 10.97 5.18 -3.07
N GLY A 25 10.40 6.27 -2.55
CA GLY A 25 9.37 7.04 -3.22
C GLY A 25 10.03 8.15 -4.03
N ALA A 26 10.16 7.95 -5.33
CA ALA A 26 10.49 9.03 -6.25
C ALA A 26 9.51 10.20 -6.02
N SER A 27 10.02 11.33 -5.53
CA SER A 27 9.26 12.57 -5.41
C SER A 27 8.69 12.92 -6.78
N VAL A 28 7.36 12.98 -6.87
CA VAL A 28 6.67 13.45 -8.08
C VAL A 28 6.83 14.97 -8.17
N ALA A 29 8.01 15.42 -8.54
CA ALA A 29 8.23 16.79 -8.98
C ALA A 29 7.89 16.86 -10.47
N ALA A 30 6.83 17.59 -10.83
CA ALA A 30 6.56 17.90 -12.23
C ALA A 30 6.01 19.33 -12.40
N SER A 31 6.94 20.25 -12.68
CA SER A 31 6.70 21.57 -13.24
C SER A 31 6.91 21.48 -14.76
N GLY A 32 5.85 21.33 -15.55
CA GLY A 32 5.89 21.26 -17.03
C GLY A 32 4.52 20.93 -17.65
N PRO A 33 4.31 21.13 -18.97
CA PRO A 33 3.05 20.83 -19.65
C PRO A 33 2.73 19.34 -19.50
N ARG A 34 1.65 19.03 -18.78
CA ARG A 34 1.40 17.70 -18.19
C ARG A 34 0.98 16.69 -19.27
N GLY A 35 1.70 15.56 -19.36
CA GLY A 35 1.25 14.39 -20.10
C GLY A 35 0.07 13.70 -19.41
N ARG A 36 -0.59 12.75 -20.10
CA ARG A 36 -1.76 12.02 -19.59
C ARG A 36 -1.51 11.32 -18.26
N TYR A 37 -0.27 10.89 -18.02
CA TYR A 37 0.12 10.19 -16.79
C TYR A 37 0.78 11.15 -15.80
N VAL A 38 0.29 11.14 -14.56
CA VAL A 38 0.74 12.01 -13.47
C VAL A 38 1.33 11.15 -12.37
N GLY A 39 2.65 11.03 -12.37
CA GLY A 39 3.36 10.15 -11.45
C GLY A 39 3.69 8.80 -12.09
N VAL A 40 4.98 8.50 -12.09
CA VAL A 40 5.55 7.23 -12.50
C VAL A 40 6.39 6.75 -11.34
N GLY A 41 6.09 5.56 -10.82
CA GLY A 41 6.90 4.88 -9.82
C GLY A 41 7.41 3.56 -10.37
N ILE A 42 8.62 3.17 -9.99
CA ILE A 42 9.20 1.87 -10.32
C ILE A 42 9.44 1.17 -9.00
N TYR A 43 8.87 -0.02 -8.86
CA TYR A 43 8.90 -0.80 -7.62
C TYR A 43 9.46 -2.19 -7.90
N ALA A 44 10.10 -2.79 -6.91
CA ALA A 44 10.44 -4.21 -6.98
C ALA A 44 9.14 -5.05 -6.95
N PRO A 45 9.03 -6.10 -7.77
CA PRO A 45 7.92 -7.05 -7.72
C PRO A 45 7.99 -7.81 -6.40
N GLY A 46 7.12 -7.41 -5.46
CA GLY A 46 6.96 -8.11 -4.19
C GLY A 46 6.09 -9.35 -4.33
N GLN A 47 5.94 -10.10 -3.25
CA GLN A 47 5.06 -11.29 -3.16
C GLN A 47 3.60 -11.02 -3.56
N MET A 48 3.17 -9.76 -3.51
CA MET A 48 1.83 -9.36 -3.92
C MET A 48 1.66 -9.37 -5.45
N TRP A 49 2.72 -9.09 -6.23
CA TRP A 49 2.66 -9.07 -7.69
C TRP A 49 2.20 -10.42 -8.22
N SER A 50 2.89 -11.50 -7.84
CA SER A 50 2.57 -12.88 -8.22
C SER A 50 1.19 -13.37 -7.75
N GLN A 51 0.60 -12.73 -6.73
CA GLN A 51 -0.77 -13.02 -6.30
C GLN A 51 -1.81 -12.28 -7.15
N LEU A 52 -1.52 -11.04 -7.55
CA LEU A 52 -2.44 -10.21 -8.33
C LEU A 52 -2.54 -10.64 -9.80
N VAL A 53 -1.43 -11.08 -10.39
CA VAL A 53 -1.33 -11.36 -11.83
C VAL A 53 -1.51 -12.84 -12.19
N ARG A 54 -1.96 -13.69 -11.24
CA ARG A 54 -2.09 -15.14 -11.49
C ARG A 54 -2.87 -15.37 -12.80
N PRO A 55 -2.24 -16.00 -13.80
CA PRO A 55 -2.87 -16.17 -15.09
C PRO A 55 -4.03 -17.15 -14.95
N ALA A 56 -5.18 -16.81 -15.54
CA ALA A 56 -6.26 -17.78 -15.75
C ALA A 56 -5.86 -18.84 -16.80
N THR A 57 -4.89 -18.54 -17.66
CA THR A 57 -4.47 -19.40 -18.78
C THR A 57 -2.94 -19.37 -18.92
N PRO A 58 -2.26 -20.53 -19.05
CA PRO A 58 -0.81 -20.59 -19.27
C PRO A 58 -0.36 -19.81 -20.52
N ALA A 59 0.89 -19.35 -20.51
CA ALA A 59 1.50 -18.71 -21.67
C ALA A 59 1.50 -19.67 -22.88
N ALA A 60 1.15 -19.15 -24.06
CA ALA A 60 1.12 -19.93 -25.29
C ALA A 60 2.53 -20.31 -25.79
N ASP A 61 3.52 -19.47 -25.48
CA ASP A 61 4.93 -19.70 -25.79
C ASP A 61 5.70 -19.98 -24.49
N PRO A 62 6.35 -21.16 -24.34
CA PRO A 62 7.12 -21.49 -23.15
C PRO A 62 8.40 -20.66 -23.00
N ALA A 63 8.87 -19.96 -24.04
CA ALA A 63 10.02 -19.07 -23.96
C ALA A 63 9.65 -17.61 -23.63
N ALA A 64 8.36 -17.28 -23.54
CA ALA A 64 7.92 -15.95 -23.17
C ALA A 64 8.19 -15.67 -21.68
N ALA A 65 8.57 -14.43 -21.38
CA ALA A 65 8.72 -13.98 -20.00
C ALA A 65 7.41 -14.13 -19.24
N THR A 66 7.49 -14.77 -18.09
CA THR A 66 6.40 -14.94 -17.14
C THR A 66 6.38 -13.77 -16.16
N PHE A 67 5.33 -13.70 -15.34
CA PHE A 67 5.23 -12.66 -14.32
C PHE A 67 6.28 -12.80 -13.21
N ASP A 68 6.81 -14.01 -13.01
CA ASP A 68 7.89 -14.27 -12.05
C ASP A 68 9.24 -13.79 -12.58
N ASP A 69 9.36 -13.55 -13.89
CA ASP A 69 10.55 -12.97 -14.51
C ASP A 69 10.57 -11.44 -14.41
N ASP A 70 9.47 -10.79 -14.02
CA ASP A 70 9.48 -9.34 -13.83
C ASP A 70 10.45 -8.95 -12.71
N GLU A 71 11.33 -7.99 -12.99
CA GLU A 71 12.28 -7.42 -12.02
C GLU A 71 11.81 -6.06 -11.52
N GLN A 72 10.89 -5.42 -12.26
CA GLN A 72 10.36 -4.10 -11.96
C GLN A 72 8.87 -4.05 -12.32
N VAL A 73 8.10 -3.44 -11.43
CA VAL A 73 6.71 -3.08 -11.66
C VAL A 73 6.63 -1.56 -11.82
N ILE A 74 6.22 -1.13 -13.00
CA ILE A 74 6.04 0.27 -13.36
C ILE A 74 4.60 0.66 -13.03
N VAL A 75 4.43 1.63 -12.14
CA VAL A 75 3.12 2.13 -11.71
C VAL A 75 2.91 3.53 -12.25
N VAL A 76 1.79 3.74 -12.96
CA VAL A 76 1.39 5.04 -13.50
C VAL A 76 -0.03 5.38 -13.09
N LEU A 77 -0.30 6.66 -12.85
CA LEU A 77 -1.64 7.19 -12.59
C LEU A 77 -2.12 8.00 -13.80
N ASP A 78 -3.25 7.60 -14.37
CA ASP A 78 -3.91 8.36 -15.44
C ASP A 78 -4.64 9.57 -14.84
N SER A 79 -4.22 10.77 -15.25
CA SER A 79 -4.80 12.02 -14.76
C SER A 79 -6.22 12.28 -15.24
N ALA A 80 -6.65 11.67 -16.35
CA ALA A 80 -7.99 11.86 -16.90
C ALA A 80 -9.02 10.96 -16.21
N THR A 81 -8.64 9.73 -15.88
CA THR A 81 -9.56 8.70 -15.34
C THR A 81 -9.35 8.39 -13.86
N GLY A 82 -8.20 8.78 -13.29
CA GLY A 82 -7.77 8.34 -11.97
C GLY A 82 -7.39 6.85 -11.91
N GLU A 83 -7.31 6.17 -13.07
CA GLU A 83 -6.92 4.77 -13.12
C GLU A 83 -5.42 4.60 -12.81
N LEU A 84 -5.12 3.71 -11.88
CA LEU A 84 -3.77 3.27 -11.56
C LEU A 84 -3.44 2.03 -12.40
N ARG A 85 -2.35 2.09 -13.15
CA ARG A 85 -1.87 0.97 -13.97
C ARG A 85 -0.55 0.48 -13.42
N GLN A 86 -0.40 -0.84 -13.29
CA GLN A 86 0.84 -1.47 -12.87
C GLN A 86 1.26 -2.45 -13.96
N CYS A 87 2.46 -2.29 -14.50
CA CYS A 87 2.97 -3.12 -15.59
C CYS A 87 4.31 -3.77 -15.23
N GLY A 88 4.44 -5.07 -15.47
CA GLY A 88 5.71 -5.79 -15.41
C GLY A 88 6.64 -5.37 -16.56
N ASN A 89 7.93 -5.24 -16.27
CA ASN A 89 8.91 -4.78 -17.25
C ASN A 89 9.30 -5.84 -18.29
N LEU A 90 9.30 -7.14 -17.92
CA LEU A 90 9.71 -8.23 -18.82
C LEU A 90 8.49 -8.96 -19.40
N SER A 91 7.51 -9.29 -18.56
CA SER A 91 6.28 -9.95 -18.98
C SER A 91 5.40 -9.04 -19.85
N GLY A 92 5.55 -7.72 -19.70
CA GLY A 92 4.68 -6.72 -20.34
C GLY A 92 3.24 -6.76 -19.83
N HIS A 93 2.96 -7.52 -18.77
CA HIS A 93 1.61 -7.66 -18.23
C HIS A 93 1.19 -6.43 -17.45
N CYS A 94 0.00 -5.91 -17.73
CA CYS A 94 -0.53 -4.72 -17.09
C CYS A 94 -1.86 -5.00 -16.40
N ILE A 95 -1.96 -4.61 -15.13
CA ILE A 95 -3.22 -4.56 -14.38
C ILE A 95 -3.67 -3.11 -14.21
N GLY A 96 -4.96 -2.86 -14.41
CA GLY A 96 -5.60 -1.56 -14.18
C GLY A 96 -6.50 -1.62 -12.95
N LEU A 97 -6.35 -0.66 -12.05
CA LEU A 97 -7.16 -0.51 -10.86
C LEU A 97 -7.74 0.90 -10.83
N ASN A 98 -9.06 1.01 -10.67
CA ASN A 98 -9.70 2.30 -10.42
C ASN A 98 -10.63 2.17 -9.21
N PRO A 99 -10.08 2.28 -7.98
CA PRO A 99 -10.85 2.09 -6.75
C PRO A 99 -11.89 3.20 -6.51
N TRP A 100 -11.89 4.25 -7.32
CA TRP A 100 -12.78 5.40 -7.17
C TRP A 100 -13.87 5.47 -8.26
N ALA A 101 -13.71 4.76 -9.37
CA ALA A 101 -14.70 4.77 -10.46
C ALA A 101 -16.01 4.07 -10.09
N LYS A 102 -15.96 3.08 -9.20
CA LYS A 102 -17.14 2.39 -8.64
C LYS A 102 -16.81 1.98 -7.20
N PRO A 103 -17.77 2.00 -6.26
CA PRO A 103 -17.60 1.33 -4.99
C PRO A 103 -17.17 -0.11 -5.26
N LEU A 104 -16.07 -0.56 -4.67
CA LEU A 104 -15.64 -1.95 -4.78
C LEU A 104 -16.80 -2.83 -4.31
N ALA A 105 -17.13 -3.87 -5.08
CA ALA A 105 -18.01 -4.92 -4.56
C ALA A 105 -17.39 -5.46 -3.26
N GLU A 106 -18.20 -5.86 -2.30
CA GLU A 106 -17.74 -6.31 -0.97
C GLU A 106 -16.65 -7.39 -1.06
N GLU A 107 -16.71 -8.23 -2.10
CA GLU A 107 -15.75 -9.30 -2.41
C GLU A 107 -14.41 -8.82 -3.02
N GLN A 108 -14.35 -7.59 -3.51
CA GLN A 108 -13.17 -6.92 -4.10
C GLN A 108 -12.61 -5.82 -3.19
N GLY A 109 -13.32 -5.55 -2.08
CA GLY A 109 -12.96 -4.56 -1.07
C GLY A 109 -11.91 -5.09 -0.11
N MET A 110 -10.65 -4.73 -0.39
CA MET A 110 -9.48 -4.88 0.49
C MET A 110 -8.92 -6.30 0.69
N PRO A 111 -7.59 -6.44 0.88
CA PRO A 111 -6.97 -7.73 1.23
C PRO A 111 -7.61 -8.29 2.51
N ALA A 112 -7.89 -9.59 2.53
CA ALA A 112 -8.62 -10.30 3.59
C ALA A 112 -8.12 -10.06 5.04
N ALA A 113 -6.88 -9.60 5.21
CA ALA A 113 -6.33 -9.19 6.51
C ALA A 113 -7.07 -7.98 7.13
N LEU A 114 -7.63 -7.08 6.31
CA LEU A 114 -8.35 -5.89 6.79
C LEU A 114 -9.82 -6.18 7.12
N VAL A 115 -10.42 -7.18 6.47
CA VAL A 115 -11.81 -7.60 6.77
C VAL A 115 -11.91 -8.16 8.18
N LYS A 116 -10.94 -8.99 8.61
CA LYS A 116 -10.90 -9.51 9.98
C LYS A 116 -10.78 -8.40 11.02
N HIS A 117 -10.00 -7.37 10.72
CA HIS A 117 -9.83 -6.23 11.63
C HIS A 117 -11.08 -5.34 11.67
N ALA A 118 -11.72 -5.09 10.54
CA ALA A 118 -12.98 -4.35 10.47
C ALA A 118 -14.09 -5.04 11.28
N GLN A 119 -14.26 -6.36 11.14
CA GLN A 119 -15.22 -7.14 11.93
C GLN A 119 -14.91 -7.10 13.44
N GLN A 120 -13.62 -7.09 13.80
CA GLN A 120 -13.21 -6.97 15.19
C GLN A 120 -13.57 -5.59 15.77
N LEU A 121 -13.31 -4.50 15.03
CA LEU A 121 -13.67 -3.14 15.43
C LEU A 121 -15.18 -2.98 15.61
N GLU A 122 -15.99 -3.53 14.71
CA GLU A 122 -17.46 -3.51 14.83
C GLU A 122 -17.95 -4.29 16.07
N THR A 123 -17.27 -5.39 16.40
CA THR A 123 -17.58 -6.18 17.60
C THR A 123 -17.23 -5.41 18.87
N GLU A 124 -16.11 -4.69 18.88
CA GLU A 124 -15.66 -3.85 19.99
C GLU A 124 -16.64 -2.69 20.22
N VAL A 125 -17.05 -1.96 19.18
CA VAL A 125 -18.04 -0.87 19.27
C VAL A 125 -19.36 -1.36 19.84
N ARG A 126 -19.88 -2.51 19.36
CA ARG A 126 -21.12 -3.08 19.89
C ARG A 126 -21.01 -3.52 21.35
N ALA A 127 -19.84 -3.99 21.77
CA ALA A 127 -19.60 -4.36 23.16
C ALA A 127 -19.54 -3.14 24.08
N GLU A 128 -18.95 -2.03 23.61
CA GLU A 128 -18.92 -0.75 24.32
C GLU A 128 -20.33 -0.15 24.47
N ASP A 129 -21.13 -0.18 23.40
CA ASP A 129 -22.52 0.28 23.43
C ASP A 129 -23.36 -0.55 24.42
N ALA A 130 -23.19 -1.87 24.43
CA ALA A 130 -23.88 -2.76 25.35
C ALA A 130 -23.43 -2.60 26.81
N ALA A 131 -22.16 -2.23 27.04
CA ALA A 131 -21.63 -1.94 28.36
C ALA A 131 -22.14 -0.59 28.89
N SER A 132 -22.21 0.43 28.02
CA SER A 132 -22.74 1.76 28.33
C SER A 132 -24.25 1.75 28.60
N ALA A 133 -24.99 0.84 27.94
CA ALA A 133 -26.43 0.66 28.15
C ALA A 133 -26.80 -0.08 29.45
N ARG A 134 -25.84 -0.60 30.23
CA ARG A 134 -26.16 -1.23 31.52
C ARG A 134 -26.45 -0.15 32.56
N PRO A 135 -27.64 -0.14 33.18
CA PRO A 135 -27.96 0.84 34.21
C PRO A 135 -27.01 0.66 35.39
N HIS A 136 -26.37 1.76 35.79
CA HIS A 136 -25.49 1.82 36.95
C HIS A 136 -26.31 1.43 38.18
N ARG A 137 -26.05 0.24 38.73
CA ARG A 137 -26.71 -0.22 39.96
C ARG A 137 -26.01 0.50 41.13
N PRO A 138 -26.72 1.35 41.89
CA PRO A 138 -26.16 2.05 43.03
C PRO A 138 -25.78 1.10 44.17
#